data_AF-J5JWT8-F1
#
_entry.id   AF-J5JWT8-F1
#
_cell.length_a   1.000
_cell.length_b   1.000
_cell.length_c   1.000
_cell.angle_alpha   90.00
_cell.angle_beta   90.00
_cell.angle_gamma   90.00
#
_symmetry.space_group_name_H-M   'P 1'
#
loop_
_entity.id
_entity.type
_entity.pdbx_description
1 polymer ?
#
loop_
_entity_poly.entity_id
_entity_poly.type
_entity_poly.pdbx_seq_one_letter_code
_entity_poly.pdbx_strand_id
1 'polypeptide(L)'
;MEHGWLHWPFWSPYKLYGEVDHVYGWKAFHAKSGFTAAQGALNAVETVMYLVYAWAFFTKAVDDAGVGGKRAVTGRRGAQAVLIGFSAAVMTLSKTILYWLNEYYSGFDNIGHNDLVSLIFLWIIPNGAWLVGSTWMIYSLGGDILRGIEAASHVKDE
;
A
#
# COMPACT_ATOMS: atom_id res chain seq x y z
N MET A 1 -13.98 -22.34 -5.54
CA MET A 1 -13.57 -22.68 -4.16
C MET A 1 -14.74 -22.56 -3.18
N GLU A 2 -16.01 -22.68 -3.61
CA GLU A 2 -17.17 -22.32 -2.78
C GLU A 2 -17.63 -23.41 -1.80
N HIS A 3 -17.02 -24.59 -1.85
CA HIS A 3 -17.42 -25.76 -1.06
C HIS A 3 -16.25 -26.42 -0.32
N GLY A 4 -15.12 -25.73 -0.20
CA GLY A 4 -13.97 -26.22 0.57
C GLY A 4 -14.12 -25.91 2.06
N TRP A 5 -13.64 -26.79 2.94
CA TRP A 5 -13.66 -26.56 4.38
C TRP A 5 -12.88 -25.31 4.84
N LEU A 6 -11.89 -24.85 4.07
CA LEU A 6 -11.21 -23.57 4.31
C LEU A 6 -12.06 -22.37 3.92
N HIS A 7 -13.04 -22.54 3.01
CA HIS A 7 -13.88 -21.45 2.51
C HIS A 7 -14.66 -20.79 3.64
N TRP A 8 -15.18 -21.61 4.56
CA TRP A 8 -15.80 -21.15 5.79
C TRP A 8 -14.85 -21.42 6.97
N PRO A 9 -14.48 -20.42 7.81
CA PRO A 9 -14.94 -19.03 7.79
C PRO A 9 -14.01 -18.06 7.02
N PHE A 10 -12.80 -18.48 6.64
CA PHE A 10 -11.73 -17.55 6.26
C PHE A 10 -11.89 -16.91 4.87
N TRP A 11 -12.39 -17.63 3.88
CA TRP A 11 -12.56 -17.10 2.52
C TRP A 11 -13.96 -16.53 2.25
N SER A 12 -14.88 -16.67 3.20
CA SER A 12 -16.25 -16.18 3.07
C SER A 12 -16.32 -14.66 2.77
N PRO A 13 -15.50 -13.79 3.37
CA PRO A 13 -15.45 -12.37 3.01
C PRO A 13 -14.91 -12.12 1.59
N TYR A 14 -14.00 -12.98 1.12
CA TYR A 14 -13.40 -12.85 -0.22
C TYR A 14 -14.36 -13.23 -1.34
N LYS A 15 -15.36 -14.07 -1.05
CA LYS A 15 -16.47 -14.30 -1.98
C LYS A 15 -17.19 -12.99 -2.30
N LEU A 16 -17.55 -12.22 -1.27
CA LEU A 16 -18.18 -10.91 -1.43
C LEU A 16 -17.29 -9.95 -2.24
N TYR A 17 -15.98 -9.93 -1.97
CA TYR A 17 -15.05 -9.12 -2.76
C TYR A 17 -15.00 -9.52 -4.25
N GLY A 18 -15.01 -10.82 -4.56
CA GLY A 18 -15.03 -11.31 -5.94
C GLY A 18 -16.36 -11.08 -6.66
N GLU A 19 -17.46 -10.89 -5.93
CA GLU A 19 -18.78 -10.51 -6.46
C GLU A 19 -18.88 -9.00 -6.69
N VAL A 20 -18.29 -8.18 -5.82
CA VAL A 20 -18.21 -6.72 -6.00
C VAL A 20 -17.22 -6.37 -7.09
N ASP A 21 -16.06 -7.02 -7.12
CA ASP A 21 -15.04 -6.75 -8.11
C ASP A 21 -14.60 -8.04 -8.80
N HIS A 22 -15.03 -8.15 -10.05
CA HIS A 22 -14.75 -9.31 -10.88
C HIS A 22 -13.27 -9.48 -11.24
N VAL A 23 -12.39 -8.51 -10.95
CA VAL A 23 -10.93 -8.66 -11.06
C VAL A 23 -10.41 -9.74 -10.10
N TYR A 24 -11.09 -9.95 -8.97
CA TYR A 24 -10.79 -11.01 -8.01
C TYR A 24 -11.66 -12.26 -8.20
N GLY A 25 -12.64 -12.19 -9.12
CA GLY A 25 -13.63 -13.22 -9.34
C GLY A 25 -13.28 -14.22 -10.45
N TRP A 26 -14.24 -15.11 -10.73
CA TRP A 26 -14.12 -16.14 -11.76
C TRP A 26 -13.93 -15.57 -13.17
N LYS A 27 -14.50 -14.38 -13.45
CA LYS A 27 -14.33 -13.68 -14.73
C LYS A 27 -12.85 -13.49 -15.08
N ALA A 28 -12.08 -12.85 -14.18
CA ALA A 28 -10.66 -12.62 -14.39
C ALA A 28 -9.84 -13.92 -14.43
N PHE A 29 -10.20 -14.91 -13.59
CA PHE A 29 -9.55 -16.22 -13.57
C PHE A 29 -9.70 -16.96 -14.90
N HIS A 30 -10.93 -17.09 -15.41
CA HIS A 30 -11.20 -17.78 -16.68
C HIS A 30 -10.63 -17.03 -17.89
N ALA A 31 -10.60 -15.70 -17.84
CA ALA A 31 -9.95 -14.86 -18.84
C ALA A 31 -8.42 -14.94 -18.80
N LYS A 32 -7.82 -15.63 -17.82
CA LYS A 32 -6.37 -15.66 -17.56
C LYS A 32 -5.77 -14.25 -17.46
N SER A 33 -6.50 -13.34 -16.83
CA SER A 33 -6.03 -11.97 -16.63
C SER A 33 -4.80 -11.95 -15.71
N GLY A 34 -3.70 -11.39 -16.20
CA GLY A 34 -2.45 -11.28 -15.43
C GLY A 34 -2.48 -10.15 -14.38
N PHE A 35 -3.45 -9.24 -14.45
CA PHE A 35 -3.47 -8.02 -13.65
C PHE A 35 -3.48 -8.30 -12.15
N THR A 36 -4.46 -9.07 -11.67
CA THR A 36 -4.64 -9.39 -10.23
C THR A 36 -3.45 -10.15 -9.66
N ALA A 37 -2.90 -11.11 -10.42
CA ALA A 37 -1.73 -11.87 -10.01
C ALA A 37 -0.48 -10.98 -9.92
N ALA A 38 -0.28 -10.07 -10.87
CA ALA A 38 0.83 -9.11 -10.84
C ALA A 38 0.72 -8.13 -9.66
N GLN A 39 -0.48 -7.63 -9.37
CA GLN A 39 -0.76 -6.83 -8.17
C GLN A 39 -0.40 -7.61 -6.89
N GLY A 40 -0.81 -8.88 -6.81
CA GLY A 40 -0.48 -9.77 -5.70
C GLY A 40 1.02 -10.01 -5.52
N ALA A 41 1.77 -10.22 -6.59
CA ALA A 41 3.22 -10.38 -6.53
C ALA A 41 3.91 -9.12 -5.98
N LEU A 42 3.49 -7.93 -6.42
CA LEU A 42 4.00 -6.68 -5.86
C LEU A 42 3.54 -6.42 -4.42
N ASN A 43 2.36 -6.90 -4.02
CA ASN A 43 1.91 -6.84 -2.62
C ASN A 43 2.82 -7.69 -1.71
N ALA A 44 3.33 -8.82 -2.19
CA ALA A 44 4.31 -9.61 -1.43
C ALA A 44 5.62 -8.83 -1.20
N VAL A 45 6.14 -8.17 -2.25
CA VAL A 45 7.33 -7.32 -2.15
C VAL A 45 7.09 -6.16 -1.19
N GLU A 46 5.97 -5.46 -1.33
CA GLU A 46 5.57 -4.35 -0.46
C GLU A 46 5.44 -4.79 1.00
N THR A 47 4.83 -5.94 1.24
CA THR A 47 4.69 -6.51 2.60
C THR A 47 6.07 -6.73 3.23
N VAL A 48 7.01 -7.32 2.48
CA VAL A 48 8.39 -7.49 2.98
C VAL A 48 9.03 -6.13 3.30
N MET A 49 8.85 -5.12 2.45
CA MET A 49 9.38 -3.78 2.71
C MET A 49 8.80 -3.15 3.97
N TYR A 50 7.48 -3.23 4.17
CA TYR A 50 6.85 -2.72 5.39
C TYR A 50 7.24 -3.51 6.64
N LEU A 51 7.42 -4.82 6.54
CA LEU A 51 7.94 -5.63 7.65
C LEU A 51 9.37 -5.21 8.04
N VAL A 52 10.24 -4.94 7.06
CA VAL A 52 11.59 -4.43 7.31
C VAL A 52 11.55 -3.04 7.95
N TYR A 53 10.70 -2.15 7.45
CA TYR A 53 10.48 -0.82 8.04
C TYR A 53 10.00 -0.91 9.50
N ALA A 54 8.96 -1.70 9.75
CA ALA A 54 8.41 -1.91 11.09
C ALA A 54 9.44 -2.55 12.03
N TRP A 55 10.18 -3.56 11.57
CA TRP A 55 11.23 -4.20 12.34
C TRP A 55 12.33 -3.22 12.76
N ALA A 56 12.74 -2.32 11.88
CA ALA A 56 13.69 -1.26 12.20
C ALA A 56 13.16 -0.37 13.33
N PHE A 57 11.88 -0.01 13.27
CA PHE A 57 11.23 0.80 14.31
C PHE A 57 11.13 0.05 15.66
N PHE A 58 10.65 -1.20 15.68
CA PHE A 58 10.43 -1.92 16.94
C PHE A 58 11.70 -2.38 17.65
N THR A 59 12.76 -2.70 16.89
CA THR A 59 13.98 -3.30 17.47
C THR A 59 15.13 -2.32 17.66
N LYS A 60 15.12 -1.18 16.96
CA LYS A 60 16.24 -0.23 16.93
C LYS A 60 15.84 1.19 17.27
N ALA A 61 14.57 1.45 17.56
CA ALA A 61 14.19 2.77 18.06
C ALA A 61 14.68 2.94 19.51
N VAL A 62 15.48 3.98 19.70
CA VAL A 62 15.94 4.46 20.99
C VAL A 62 15.03 5.58 21.46
N ASP A 63 14.88 5.77 22.76
CA ASP A 63 14.15 6.92 23.28
C ASP A 63 14.93 8.19 22.94
N ASP A 64 14.34 9.03 22.11
CA ASP A 64 14.93 10.33 21.77
C ASP A 64 14.72 11.27 22.97
N ALA A 65 15.79 11.47 23.74
CA ALA A 65 15.80 12.38 24.89
C ALA A 65 15.59 13.86 24.48
N GLY A 66 15.70 14.21 23.19
CA GLY A 66 15.58 15.58 22.70
C GLY A 66 14.16 16.01 22.31
N VAL A 67 13.25 15.06 22.02
CA VAL A 67 11.88 15.38 21.56
C VAL A 67 10.84 14.52 22.28
N GLY A 68 10.63 14.80 23.57
CA GLY A 68 9.45 14.34 24.31
C GLY A 68 9.34 12.82 24.54
N GLY A 69 10.45 12.08 24.55
CA GLY A 69 10.46 10.63 24.82
C GLY A 69 9.89 9.79 23.67
N LYS A 70 9.91 10.30 22.44
CA LYS A 70 9.49 9.52 21.27
C LYS A 70 10.59 8.54 20.87
N ARG A 71 10.20 7.29 20.60
CA ARG A 71 11.09 6.27 20.04
C ARG A 71 11.47 6.67 18.61
N ALA A 72 12.76 6.87 18.35
CA ALA A 72 13.29 7.27 17.04
C ALA A 72 14.39 6.31 16.57
N VAL A 73 14.42 6.04 15.25
CA VAL A 73 15.52 5.30 14.61
C VAL A 73 16.45 6.32 13.97
N THR A 74 17.70 6.40 14.42
CA THR A 74 18.66 7.43 13.97
C THR A 74 19.81 6.85 13.14
N GLY A 75 20.62 7.75 12.56
CA GLY A 75 21.80 7.40 11.77
C GLY A 75 21.48 6.61 10.48
N ARG A 76 22.44 5.81 10.01
CA ARG A 76 22.33 5.06 8.75
C ARG A 76 21.11 4.14 8.70
N ARG A 77 20.75 3.52 9.82
CA ARG A 77 19.59 2.63 9.91
C ARG A 77 18.27 3.39 9.82
N GLY A 78 18.18 4.57 10.44
CA GLY A 78 17.04 5.46 10.29
C GLY A 78 16.85 5.88 8.84
N ALA A 79 17.93 6.31 8.18
CA ALA A 79 17.90 6.67 6.77
C ALA A 79 17.46 5.49 5.87
N GLN A 80 17.95 4.28 6.12
CA GLN A 80 17.51 3.08 5.40
C GLN A 80 16.02 2.77 5.64
N ALA A 81 15.56 2.87 6.89
CA ALA A 81 14.15 2.63 7.21
C ALA A 81 13.24 3.63 6.48
N VAL A 82 13.54 4.92 6.57
CA VAL A 82 12.77 5.98 5.89
C VAL A 82 12.76 5.75 4.37
N LEU A 83 13.90 5.42 3.76
CA LEU A 83 13.98 5.14 2.33
C LEU A 83 13.14 3.93 1.91
N ILE A 84 13.17 2.84 2.68
CA ILE A 84 12.38 1.63 2.42
C ILE A 84 10.89 1.94 2.57
N GLY A 85 10.48 2.60 3.66
CA GLY A 85 9.09 2.98 3.90
C GLY A 85 8.55 3.91 2.82
N PHE A 86 9.34 4.89 2.41
CA PHE A 86 8.99 5.80 1.31
C PHE A 86 8.80 5.04 -0.01
N SER A 87 9.75 4.17 -0.35
CA SER A 87 9.68 3.37 -1.59
C SER A 87 8.48 2.42 -1.60
N ALA A 88 8.16 1.81 -0.45
CA ALA A 88 6.97 0.98 -0.31
C ALA A 88 5.69 1.81 -0.51
N ALA A 89 5.60 2.99 0.10
CA ALA A 89 4.44 3.87 -0.05
C ALA A 89 4.24 4.35 -1.49
N VAL A 90 5.32 4.68 -2.21
CA VAL A 90 5.27 4.99 -3.65
C VAL A 90 4.75 3.80 -4.45
N MET A 91 5.20 2.57 -4.14
CA MET A 91 4.71 1.36 -4.79
C MET A 91 3.21 1.14 -4.53
N THR A 92 2.74 1.26 -3.28
CA THR A 92 1.32 1.13 -2.92
C THR A 92 0.48 2.14 -3.70
N LEU A 93 0.89 3.41 -3.71
CA LEU A 93 0.17 4.47 -4.42
C LEU A 93 0.12 4.21 -5.92
N SER A 94 1.26 3.88 -6.53
CA SER A 94 1.36 3.64 -7.98
C SER A 94 0.46 2.49 -8.42
N LYS A 95 0.46 1.39 -7.66
CA LYS A 95 -0.41 0.23 -7.92
C LYS A 95 -1.88 0.55 -7.78
N THR A 96 -2.23 1.30 -6.73
CA THR A 96 -3.61 1.69 -6.48
C THR A 96 -4.11 2.61 -7.59
N ILE A 97 -3.31 3.61 -8.02
CA ILE A 97 -3.63 4.45 -9.17
C ILE A 97 -3.79 3.60 -10.44
N LEU A 98 -2.84 2.70 -10.71
CA LEU A 98 -2.90 1.81 -11.88
C LEU A 98 -4.18 0.96 -11.88
N TYR A 99 -4.63 0.49 -10.72
CA TYR A 99 -5.86 -0.27 -10.57
C TYR A 99 -7.11 0.56 -10.89
N TRP A 100 -7.19 1.79 -10.38
CA TRP A 100 -8.28 2.71 -10.74
C TRP A 100 -8.27 3.06 -12.23
N LEU A 101 -7.09 3.31 -12.80
CA LEU A 101 -6.95 3.58 -14.23
C LEU A 101 -7.32 2.37 -15.08
N ASN A 102 -6.96 1.15 -14.65
CA ASN A 102 -7.33 -0.07 -15.34
C ASN A 102 -8.86 -0.22 -15.43
N GLU A 103 -9.59 0.10 -14.36
CA GLU A 103 -11.06 0.12 -14.40
C GLU A 103 -11.60 1.24 -15.30
N TYR A 104 -11.04 2.44 -15.22
CA TYR A 104 -11.48 3.54 -16.10
C TYR A 104 -11.30 3.20 -17.58
N TYR A 105 -10.12 2.69 -17.97
CA TYR A 105 -9.80 2.36 -19.36
C TYR A 105 -10.45 1.06 -19.86
N SER A 106 -10.91 0.19 -18.96
CA SER A 106 -11.70 -0.98 -19.34
C SER A 106 -13.21 -0.70 -19.45
N GLY A 107 -13.64 0.55 -19.20
CA GLY A 107 -15.07 0.91 -19.19
C GLY A 107 -15.79 0.37 -17.95
N PHE A 108 -15.08 0.26 -16.83
CA PHE A 108 -15.55 -0.27 -15.55
C PHE A 108 -16.02 -1.72 -15.66
N ASP A 109 -15.32 -2.53 -16.47
CA ASP A 109 -15.72 -3.89 -16.81
C ASP A 109 -15.83 -4.82 -15.59
N ASN A 110 -15.09 -4.55 -14.50
CA ASN A 110 -15.12 -5.40 -13.32
C ASN A 110 -16.04 -4.91 -12.19
N ILE A 111 -16.40 -3.63 -12.19
CA ILE A 111 -17.13 -2.99 -11.07
C ILE A 111 -18.43 -2.29 -11.49
N GLY A 112 -18.67 -2.10 -12.79
CA GLY A 112 -19.80 -1.33 -13.32
C GLY A 112 -21.18 -1.99 -13.11
N HIS A 113 -21.22 -3.26 -12.71
CA HIS A 113 -22.46 -3.99 -12.41
C HIS A 113 -23.01 -3.71 -11.01
N ASN A 114 -22.22 -3.10 -10.12
CA ASN A 114 -22.63 -2.85 -8.74
C ASN A 114 -23.63 -1.71 -8.62
N ASP A 115 -24.50 -1.77 -7.60
CA ASP A 115 -25.24 -0.60 -7.16
C ASP A 115 -24.30 0.43 -6.50
N LEU A 116 -24.74 1.69 -6.46
CA LEU A 116 -23.92 2.80 -5.96
C LEU A 116 -23.47 2.62 -4.49
N VAL A 117 -24.30 2.01 -3.64
CA VAL A 117 -23.97 1.84 -2.22
C VAL A 117 -22.86 0.81 -2.08
N SER A 118 -23.02 -0.36 -2.72
CA SER A 118 -21.98 -1.40 -2.73
C SER A 118 -20.68 -0.88 -3.33
N LEU A 119 -20.75 -0.16 -4.45
CA LEU A 119 -19.58 0.44 -5.09
C LEU A 119 -18.86 1.42 -4.16
N ILE A 120 -19.58 2.31 -3.47
CA ILE A 120 -18.98 3.31 -2.59
C ILE A 120 -18.30 2.64 -1.39
N PHE A 121 -19.01 1.76 -0.69
CA PHE A 121 -18.54 1.22 0.59
C PHE A 121 -17.58 0.04 0.46
N LEU A 122 -17.73 -0.78 -0.59
CA LEU A 122 -16.94 -2.01 -0.76
C LEU A 122 -15.80 -1.85 -1.76
N TRP A 123 -15.82 -0.80 -2.59
CA TRP A 123 -14.77 -0.55 -3.58
C TRP A 123 -14.10 0.83 -3.43
N ILE A 124 -14.85 1.92 -3.47
CA ILE A 124 -14.28 3.29 -3.48
C ILE A 124 -13.59 3.62 -2.16
N ILE A 125 -14.28 3.49 -1.03
CA ILE A 125 -13.73 3.86 0.29
C ILE A 125 -12.50 2.99 0.64
N PRO A 126 -12.56 1.65 0.52
CA PRO A 126 -11.41 0.81 0.85
C PRO A 126 -10.19 1.10 -0.02
N ASN A 127 -10.35 1.24 -1.34
CA ASN A 127 -9.24 1.55 -2.23
C ASN A 127 -8.78 3.01 -2.10
N GLY A 128 -9.71 3.94 -1.85
CA GLY A 128 -9.42 5.35 -1.61
C GLY A 128 -8.61 5.58 -0.34
N ALA A 129 -8.81 4.77 0.70
CA ALA A 129 -7.99 4.82 1.91
C ALA A 129 -6.51 4.55 1.61
N TRP A 130 -6.20 3.64 0.68
CA TRP A 130 -4.82 3.39 0.23
C TRP A 130 -4.23 4.56 -0.55
N LEU A 131 -5.01 5.24 -1.39
CA LEU A 131 -4.56 6.46 -2.07
C LEU A 131 -4.17 7.55 -1.07
N VAL A 132 -5.03 7.82 -0.09
CA VAL A 132 -4.80 8.87 0.92
C VAL A 132 -3.65 8.49 1.85
N GLY A 133 -3.68 7.27 2.39
CA GLY A 133 -2.67 6.79 3.33
C GLY A 133 -1.27 6.78 2.73
N SER A 134 -1.11 6.23 1.53
CA SER A 134 0.19 6.19 0.86
C SER A 134 0.68 7.58 0.46
N THR A 135 -0.20 8.47 0.00
CA THR A 135 0.17 9.87 -0.28
C THR A 135 0.68 10.57 0.96
N TRP A 136 0.01 10.40 2.10
CA TRP A 136 0.46 10.96 3.37
C TRP A 136 1.80 10.39 3.81
N MET A 137 2.02 9.08 3.66
CA MET A 137 3.30 8.44 3.98
C MET A 137 4.44 8.97 3.10
N ILE A 138 4.20 9.14 1.80
CA ILE A 138 5.15 9.74 0.87
C ILE A 138 5.50 11.17 1.30
N TYR A 139 4.50 11.98 1.64
CA TYR A 139 4.72 13.35 2.11
C TYR A 139 5.54 13.38 3.40
N SER A 140 5.17 12.56 4.39
CA SER A 140 5.81 12.51 5.71
C SER A 140 7.27 12.00 5.62
N LEU A 141 7.47 10.80 5.06
CA LEU A 141 8.79 10.19 4.93
C LEU A 141 9.67 10.92 3.93
N GLY A 142 9.08 11.47 2.85
CA GLY A 142 9.78 12.34 1.91
C GLY A 142 10.29 13.61 2.59
N GLY A 143 9.48 14.21 3.47
CA GLY A 143 9.91 15.34 4.30
C GLY A 143 11.06 15.00 5.24
N ASP A 144 11.09 13.79 5.80
CA ASP A 144 12.25 13.31 6.61
C ASP A 144 13.52 13.17 5.76
N ILE A 145 13.40 12.65 4.54
CA ILE A 145 14.53 12.56 3.59
C ILE A 145 15.05 13.94 3.25
N LEU A 146 14.17 14.88 2.87
CA LEU A 146 14.55 16.24 2.50
C LEU A 146 15.26 16.96 3.65
N ARG A 147 14.69 16.92 4.86
CA ARG A 147 15.33 17.51 6.06
C ARG A 147 16.70 16.91 6.35
N GLY A 148 16.86 15.61 6.13
CA GLY A 148 18.16 14.94 6.27
C GLY A 148 19.20 15.44 5.26
N ILE A 149 18.78 15.70 4.02
CA ILE A 149 19.64 16.25 2.96
C ILE A 149 19.98 17.72 3.27
N GLU A 150 18.99 18.53 3.64
CA GLU A 150 19.17 19.95 4.00
C GLU A 150 20.13 20.14 5.17
N ALA A 151 20.04 19.29 6.21
CA ALA A 151 20.95 19.33 7.35
C ALA A 151 22.39 18.93 6.98
N ALA A 152 22.56 18.09 5.96
CA ALA A 152 23.87 17.66 5.47
C ALA A 152 24.46 18.61 4.41
N SER A 153 23.62 19.39 3.73
CA SER A 153 24.08 20.39 2.77
C SER A 153 24.72 21.57 3.49
N HIS A 154 26.05 21.62 3.48
CA HIS A 154 26.77 22.85 3.80
C HIS A 154 26.48 23.88 2.68
N VAL A 155 26.18 25.12 3.07
CA VAL A 155 26.18 26.26 2.14
C VAL A 155 27.56 26.29 1.50
N LYS A 156 27.62 26.11 0.18
CA LYS A 156 28.82 26.41 -0.58
C LYS A 156 28.86 27.93 -0.69
N ASP A 157 29.68 28.58 0.13
CA ASP A 157 29.99 29.99 -0.07
C ASP A 157 30.70 30.12 -1.44
N GLU A 158 30.16 30.95 -2.33
CA GLU A 158 30.80 31.35 -3.60
C GLU A 158 31.94 32.35 -3.36
#